data_AF-B0EVF1-F1
#
_entry.id   AF-B0EVF1-F1
#
_cell.length_a   1.000
_cell.length_b   1.000
_cell.length_c   1.000
_cell.angle_alpha   90.00
_cell.angle_beta   90.00
_cell.angle_gamma   90.00
#
_symmetry.space_group_name_H-M   'P 1'
#
loop_
_entity.id
_entity.type
_entity.pdbx_description
1 polymer ?
#
loop_
_entity_poly.entity_id
_entity_poly.type
_entity_poly.pdbx_seq_one_letter_code
_entity_poly.pdbx_strand_id
1 'polypeptide(L)'
;MHYNLWNESTIKMMKYFDQFVGNNNWNLIQDETRYLSQRECQTPVCIQIISAEGIKHYKITKLKDDSEIVNLEEDVKIYITGSLHYGTRLLVRQEFTPVYQIKEGKLHLNSPIMMTFNILISTLPKETRLTLSIYMTDTPINLPILETNKKDICLATINCKLVDHNGYFMKGLFNVGMWERIEPNPIMMCCENTSSNTCKLHYRMIEFNKPVKMNTFTANEQELNTNIIDSIKIDSEHTLRFKYVVEADPLTILSQEDCRLLWKYRYLVEKTKPGSLARLVSAVDFTQQSEVLELHRLLNKWPLLKPTQALELLDFRFPDEQVRLFALKCLDAMKDYELVNFLPQLVQALKFELHHQSNLAYFLLRRALRNKNIIGHQFFWFLKAEMHDNRVTERYGVLLEAFLNGCENYRTELYNEVTFQNQLVVIANKVKQIEVKEEQKQLLKDSLAKLKYPEEMSLPLDSRFRIKKPVPNTGNVFSSKKKPLMLVLENVDPLGDNIMVIQKVGDDLRQDI
;
A
#
# COMPACT_ATOMS: atom_id res chain seq x y z
N MET A 1 21.62 30.12 -4.35
CA MET A 1 20.91 31.42 -4.22
C MET A 1 19.43 31.17 -4.48
N HIS A 2 18.58 31.06 -3.45
CA HIS A 2 17.15 30.72 -3.61
C HIS A 2 16.27 31.62 -2.75
N TYR A 3 16.14 32.91 -3.12
CA TYR A 3 15.40 33.90 -2.34
C TYR A 3 13.90 34.03 -2.70
N ASN A 4 13.39 33.27 -3.67
CA ASN A 4 12.03 33.46 -4.22
C ASN A 4 11.11 32.23 -4.15
N LEU A 5 11.41 31.23 -3.31
CA LEU A 5 10.68 29.95 -3.27
C LEU A 5 9.19 30.06 -2.87
N TRP A 6 8.74 31.23 -2.40
CA TRP A 6 7.40 31.43 -1.83
C TRP A 6 6.71 32.73 -2.25
N ASN A 7 7.24 33.45 -3.25
CA ASN A 7 6.68 34.74 -3.65
C ASN A 7 5.44 34.58 -4.54
N GLU A 8 4.28 35.07 -4.10
CA GLU A 8 3.00 35.02 -4.82
C GLU A 8 3.05 35.59 -6.24
N SER A 9 3.89 36.61 -6.49
CA SER A 9 4.05 37.20 -7.82
C SER A 9 4.79 36.27 -8.79
N THR A 10 5.70 35.44 -8.27
CA THR A 10 6.40 34.40 -9.04
C THR A 10 5.51 33.18 -9.28
N ILE A 11 4.69 32.82 -8.29
CA ILE A 11 3.68 31.74 -8.36
C ILE A 11 2.62 32.02 -9.44
N LYS A 12 2.20 33.29 -9.63
CA LYS A 12 1.27 33.67 -10.71
C LYS A 12 1.79 33.39 -12.12
N MET A 13 3.11 33.42 -12.35
CA MET A 13 3.70 33.07 -13.65
C MET A 13 3.64 31.55 -13.92
N MET A 14 3.66 30.71 -12.87
CA MET A 14 3.63 29.26 -12.97
C MET A 14 2.22 28.67 -13.13
N LYS A 15 1.15 29.44 -12.84
CA LYS A 15 -0.26 29.02 -13.01
C LYS A 15 -0.64 28.52 -14.41
N TYR A 16 0.13 28.87 -15.44
CA TYR A 16 -0.08 28.35 -16.80
C TYR A 16 0.46 26.92 -17.02
N PHE A 17 1.09 26.32 -16.00
CA PHE A 17 1.55 24.93 -16.02
C PHE A 17 0.62 23.95 -15.27
N ASP A 18 -0.35 24.45 -14.49
CA ASP A 18 -1.15 23.67 -13.54
C ASP A 18 -2.39 22.96 -14.14
N GLN A 19 -2.43 22.76 -15.45
CA GLN A 19 -3.45 21.91 -16.10
C GLN A 19 -2.81 20.70 -16.75
N PHE A 20 -2.37 19.70 -15.98
CA PHE A 20 -1.89 18.46 -16.58
C PHE A 20 -2.19 17.21 -15.75
N VAL A 21 -3.48 17.00 -15.47
CA VAL A 21 -4.02 15.64 -15.38
C VAL A 21 -4.32 15.22 -16.83
N GLY A 22 -3.41 14.45 -17.43
CA GLY A 22 -3.58 13.83 -18.76
C GLY A 22 -2.94 14.58 -19.92
N ASN A 23 -1.86 14.01 -20.49
CA ASN A 23 -1.65 13.85 -21.95
C ASN A 23 -0.22 13.38 -22.28
N ASN A 24 -0.10 12.19 -22.88
CA ASN A 24 0.56 11.84 -24.15
C ASN A 24 1.85 12.53 -24.67
N ASN A 25 2.54 13.40 -23.93
CA ASN A 25 3.82 14.00 -24.35
C ASN A 25 5.04 13.48 -23.56
N TRP A 26 4.89 12.38 -22.82
CA TRP A 26 5.90 11.89 -21.89
C TRP A 26 7.11 11.20 -22.56
N ASN A 27 7.03 10.89 -23.86
CA ASN A 27 8.15 10.28 -24.60
C ASN A 27 9.24 11.29 -25.03
N LEU A 28 9.23 12.53 -24.52
CA LEU A 28 10.13 13.60 -24.99
C LEU A 28 10.92 14.34 -23.89
N ILE A 29 11.25 13.70 -22.75
CA ILE A 29 12.03 14.36 -21.70
C ILE A 29 13.26 13.54 -21.29
N GLN A 30 14.26 13.51 -22.17
CA GLN A 30 15.66 13.17 -21.86
C GLN A 30 16.59 14.34 -22.18
N ASP A 31 16.13 15.57 -21.93
CA ASP A 31 16.95 16.76 -22.06
C ASP A 31 17.31 17.24 -20.64
N GLU A 32 18.54 16.94 -20.20
CA GLU A 32 19.08 17.26 -18.87
C GLU A 32 19.00 18.76 -18.54
N THR A 33 18.82 19.61 -19.55
CA THR A 33 18.64 21.07 -19.37
C THR A 33 17.32 21.46 -18.71
N ARG A 34 16.32 20.57 -18.67
CA ARG A 34 14.93 20.88 -18.27
C ARG A 34 14.58 20.59 -16.81
N TYR A 35 15.46 19.93 -16.05
CA TYR A 35 15.22 19.60 -14.64
C TYR A 35 16.43 19.96 -13.76
N LEU A 36 16.23 19.98 -12.44
CA LEU A 36 17.31 20.04 -11.45
C LEU A 36 17.58 18.62 -10.94
N SER A 37 18.86 18.23 -10.87
CA SER A 37 19.22 16.98 -10.22
C SER A 37 18.98 17.10 -8.71
N GLN A 38 18.37 16.06 -8.12
CA GLN A 38 18.24 15.94 -6.67
C GLN A 38 19.57 16.11 -5.95
N ARG A 39 20.68 15.61 -6.53
CA ARG A 39 22.04 15.67 -5.97
C ARG A 39 22.48 17.11 -5.65
N GLU A 40 22.01 18.09 -6.40
CA GLU A 40 22.36 19.51 -6.24
C GLU A 40 21.43 20.25 -5.26
N CYS A 41 20.34 19.60 -4.82
CA CYS A 41 19.31 20.23 -4.00
C CYS A 41 19.70 20.27 -2.52
N GLN A 42 20.34 21.36 -2.10
CA GLN A 42 20.73 21.61 -0.70
C GLN A 42 19.60 22.20 0.15
N THR A 43 18.36 22.14 -0.32
CA THR A 43 17.20 22.66 0.40
C THR A 43 16.63 21.57 1.32
N PRO A 44 16.31 21.88 2.59
CA PRO A 44 15.63 20.94 3.46
C PRO A 44 14.22 20.64 2.95
N VAL A 45 13.72 19.44 3.25
CA VAL A 45 12.31 19.11 2.99
C VAL A 45 11.44 19.99 3.87
N CYS A 46 10.50 20.71 3.27
CA CYS A 46 9.55 21.53 4.02
C CYS A 46 8.19 21.62 3.33
N ILE A 47 7.16 21.83 4.14
CA ILE A 47 5.79 22.05 3.69
C ILE A 47 5.20 23.28 4.39
N GLN A 48 4.21 23.87 3.73
CA GLN A 48 3.36 24.92 4.29
C GLN A 48 1.98 24.35 4.60
N ILE A 49 1.59 24.30 5.87
CA ILE A 49 0.20 24.05 6.24
C ILE A 49 -0.60 25.33 6.01
N ILE A 50 -1.69 25.24 5.23
CA ILE A 50 -2.49 26.40 4.83
C ILE A 50 -3.82 26.46 5.59
N SER A 51 -4.56 25.35 5.61
CA SER A 51 -5.79 25.23 6.39
C SER A 51 -6.20 23.77 6.51
N ALA A 52 -7.18 23.51 7.37
CA ALA A 52 -7.84 22.21 7.48
C ALA A 52 -9.34 22.45 7.71
N GLU A 53 -10.18 21.61 7.14
CA GLU A 53 -11.64 21.77 7.13
C GLU A 53 -12.34 20.44 7.42
N GLY A 54 -13.56 20.50 7.93
CA GLY A 54 -14.36 19.31 8.22
C GLY A 54 -13.76 18.45 9.34
N ILE A 55 -13.01 19.04 10.27
CA ILE A 55 -12.46 18.35 11.44
C ILE A 55 -13.60 18.07 12.41
N LYS A 56 -13.76 16.81 12.82
CA LYS A 56 -14.85 16.38 13.70
C LYS A 56 -14.30 15.62 14.90
N HIS A 57 -14.66 16.07 16.11
CA HIS A 57 -14.47 15.28 17.31
C HIS A 57 -15.82 14.76 17.81
N TYR A 58 -15.92 13.46 18.04
CA TYR A 58 -17.12 12.83 18.56
C TYR A 58 -16.87 12.37 19.99
N LYS A 59 -17.44 13.09 20.95
CA LYS A 59 -17.33 12.77 22.37
C LYS A 59 -18.45 11.82 22.77
N ILE A 60 -18.07 10.63 23.19
CA ILE A 60 -19.00 9.62 23.68
C ILE A 60 -19.15 9.77 25.19
N THR A 61 -20.36 10.05 25.65
CA THR A 61 -20.70 10.13 27.07
C THR A 61 -21.56 8.91 27.43
N LYS A 62 -21.05 8.03 28.28
CA LYS A 62 -21.82 6.90 28.82
C LYS A 62 -22.76 7.40 29.92
N LEU A 63 -24.04 7.08 29.76
CA LEU A 63 -25.08 7.33 30.75
C LEU A 63 -25.13 6.20 31.78
N LYS A 64 -25.84 6.46 32.90
CA LYS A 64 -25.96 5.52 34.03
C LYS A 64 -26.72 4.23 33.67
N ASP A 65 -27.42 4.21 32.55
CA ASP A 65 -28.19 3.07 32.01
C ASP A 65 -27.44 2.34 30.88
N ASP A 66 -26.11 2.53 30.78
CA ASP A 66 -25.25 2.00 29.72
C ASP A 66 -25.58 2.51 28.29
N SER A 67 -26.46 3.49 28.14
CA SER A 67 -26.68 4.15 26.85
C SER A 67 -25.57 5.18 26.55
N GLU A 68 -25.30 5.41 25.27
CA GLU A 68 -24.23 6.31 24.80
C GLU A 68 -24.80 7.53 24.09
N ILE A 69 -24.44 8.74 24.54
CA ILE A 69 -24.68 9.99 23.81
C ILE A 69 -23.41 10.36 23.06
N VAL A 70 -23.53 10.60 21.75
CA VAL A 70 -22.43 11.07 20.90
C VAL A 70 -22.63 12.55 20.60
N ASN A 71 -21.78 13.39 21.19
CA ASN A 71 -21.78 14.83 20.93
C ASN A 71 -20.68 15.17 19.92
N LEU A 72 -21.04 15.92 18.88
CA LEU A 72 -20.07 16.49 17.95
C LEU A 72 -19.51 17.78 18.56
N GLU A 73 -18.21 17.79 18.83
CA GLU A 73 -17.48 18.99 19.24
C GLU A 73 -16.65 19.47 18.05
N GLU A 74 -17.01 20.64 17.52
CA GLU A 74 -16.35 21.26 16.35
C GLU A 74 -15.39 22.40 16.75
N ASP A 75 -15.43 22.78 18.03
CA ASP A 75 -14.64 23.86 18.62
C ASP A 75 -13.64 23.27 19.61
N VAL A 76 -12.54 22.73 19.09
CA VAL A 76 -11.49 22.08 19.90
C VAL A 76 -10.13 22.72 19.68
N LYS A 77 -9.16 22.42 20.54
CA LYS A 77 -7.77 22.81 20.34
C LYS A 77 -7.02 21.67 19.67
N ILE A 78 -6.27 21.98 18.64
CA ILE A 78 -5.54 21.00 17.84
C ILE A 78 -4.08 21.40 17.63
N TYR A 79 -3.26 20.41 17.28
CA TYR A 79 -1.99 20.63 16.59
C TYR A 79 -1.86 19.61 15.47
N ILE A 80 -0.96 19.89 14.52
CA ILE A 80 -0.69 19.02 13.38
C ILE A 80 0.73 18.49 13.52
N THR A 81 0.91 17.22 13.22
CA THR A 81 2.21 16.57 13.19
C THR A 81 2.58 16.15 11.78
N GLY A 82 3.88 16.12 11.50
CA GLY A 82 4.44 15.60 10.26
C GLY A 82 5.63 14.70 10.54
N SER A 83 5.73 13.58 9.84
CA SER A 83 6.85 12.64 9.98
C SER A 83 7.23 12.03 8.63
N LEU A 84 8.54 11.83 8.43
CA LEU A 84 9.10 11.29 7.19
C LEU A 84 9.56 9.86 7.42
N HIS A 85 9.03 8.92 6.64
CA HIS A 85 9.27 7.50 6.80
C HIS A 85 9.82 6.85 5.54
N TYR A 86 10.84 6.00 5.70
CA TYR A 86 11.33 5.08 4.69
C TYR A 86 11.03 3.66 5.12
N GLY A 87 9.99 3.06 4.53
CA GLY A 87 9.40 1.85 5.07
C GLY A 87 8.92 2.10 6.51
N THR A 88 9.36 1.27 7.45
CA THR A 88 9.05 1.43 8.88
C THR A 88 9.96 2.40 9.61
N ARG A 89 11.01 2.93 8.96
CA ARG A 89 12.03 3.76 9.63
C ARG A 89 11.65 5.22 9.58
N LEU A 90 11.63 5.86 10.75
CA LEU A 90 11.59 7.31 10.85
C LEU A 90 12.94 7.89 10.40
N LEU A 91 12.94 8.76 9.39
CA LEU A 91 14.17 9.34 8.83
C LEU A 91 14.75 10.46 9.71
N VAL A 92 13.86 11.27 10.27
CA VAL A 92 14.20 12.42 11.12
C VAL A 92 13.13 12.60 12.19
N ARG A 93 13.44 13.37 13.23
CA ARG A 93 12.48 13.70 14.29
C ARG A 93 11.17 14.22 13.68
N GLN A 94 10.06 13.78 14.27
CA GLN A 94 8.72 14.27 13.92
C GLN A 94 8.61 15.77 14.23
N GLU A 95 7.94 16.48 13.33
CA GLU A 95 7.71 17.92 13.44
C GLU A 95 6.28 18.20 13.89
N PHE A 96 6.10 19.30 14.61
CA PHE A 96 4.84 19.68 15.25
C PHE A 96 4.52 21.14 14.97
N THR A 97 3.25 21.45 14.73
CA THR A 97 2.79 22.85 14.78
C THR A 97 2.54 23.28 16.23
N PRO A 98 2.46 24.59 16.50
CA PRO A 98 1.84 25.09 17.72
C PRO A 98 0.37 24.63 17.85
N VAL A 99 -0.21 24.84 19.03
CA VAL A 99 -1.63 24.57 19.27
C VAL A 99 -2.50 25.69 18.71
N TYR A 100 -3.55 25.32 17.98
CA TYR A 100 -4.53 26.23 17.40
C TYR A 100 -5.93 25.91 17.90
N GLN A 101 -6.77 26.93 18.05
CA GLN A 101 -8.20 26.75 18.23
C GLN A 101 -8.85 26.60 16.86
N ILE A 102 -9.64 25.55 16.67
CA ILE A 102 -10.56 25.46 15.53
C ILE A 102 -11.94 25.97 15.95
N LYS A 103 -12.69 26.46 14.96
CA LYS A 103 -14.09 26.86 15.09
C LYS A 103 -14.89 26.25 13.95
N GLU A 104 -16.07 25.72 14.24
CA GLU A 104 -16.95 25.11 13.23
C GLU A 104 -16.21 24.06 12.35
N GLY A 105 -15.30 23.30 12.96
CA GLY A 105 -14.53 22.25 12.29
C GLY A 105 -13.46 22.76 11.31
N LYS A 106 -13.13 24.05 11.37
CA LYS A 106 -12.18 24.71 10.47
C LYS A 106 -11.00 25.31 11.22
N LEU A 107 -9.81 25.07 10.68
CA LEU A 107 -8.58 25.72 11.08
C LEU A 107 -8.37 26.98 10.23
N HIS A 108 -8.60 28.14 10.84
CA HIS A 108 -8.34 29.44 10.24
C HIS A 108 -6.94 29.92 10.60
N LEU A 109 -6.05 30.01 9.60
CA LEU A 109 -4.70 30.53 9.76
C LEU A 109 -4.58 31.92 9.11
N ASN A 110 -4.00 32.87 9.83
CA ASN A 110 -3.69 34.21 9.28
C ASN A 110 -2.56 34.16 8.24
N SER A 111 -1.68 33.18 8.36
CA SER A 111 -0.57 32.93 7.44
C SER A 111 -0.26 31.43 7.42
N PRO A 112 0.23 30.87 6.30
CA PRO A 112 0.66 29.48 6.26
C PRO A 112 1.76 29.19 7.29
N ILE A 113 1.72 28.00 7.88
CA ILE A 113 2.72 27.55 8.86
C ILE A 113 3.77 26.72 8.14
N MET A 114 5.04 27.11 8.28
CA MET A 114 6.16 26.32 7.79
C MET A 114 6.44 25.15 8.73
N MET A 115 6.47 23.94 8.19
CA MET A 115 6.98 22.73 8.83
C MET A 115 8.22 22.28 8.07
N THR A 116 9.38 22.33 8.71
CA THR A 116 10.68 22.04 8.10
C THR A 116 11.29 20.81 8.75
N PHE A 117 11.61 19.81 7.94
CA PHE A 117 12.22 18.58 8.39
C PHE A 117 13.75 18.68 8.28
N ASN A 118 14.47 18.18 9.29
CA ASN A 118 15.93 18.23 9.32
C ASN A 118 16.60 17.18 8.40
N ILE A 119 16.20 17.14 7.13
CA ILE A 119 16.77 16.31 6.06
C ILE A 119 16.76 17.09 4.75
N LEU A 120 17.85 16.99 3.98
CA LEU A 120 17.96 17.63 2.68
C LEU A 120 17.24 16.82 1.61
N ILE A 121 16.69 17.50 0.61
CA ILE A 121 16.12 16.83 -0.57
C ILE A 121 17.20 16.01 -1.29
N SER A 122 18.46 16.44 -1.29
CA SER A 122 19.58 15.70 -1.86
C SER A 122 19.83 14.33 -1.24
N THR A 123 19.46 14.10 0.02
CA THR A 123 19.65 12.82 0.74
C THR A 123 18.35 12.05 0.97
N LEU A 124 17.22 12.57 0.46
CA LEU A 124 15.90 11.98 0.66
C LEU A 124 15.66 10.77 -0.27
N PRO A 125 15.46 9.55 0.25
CA PRO A 125 15.07 8.42 -0.59
C PRO A 125 13.76 8.71 -1.33
N LYS A 126 13.66 8.32 -2.60
CA LYS A 126 12.47 8.65 -3.42
C LYS A 126 11.20 7.92 -2.95
N GLU A 127 11.35 6.80 -2.24
CA GLU A 127 10.27 6.01 -1.67
C GLU A 127 9.77 6.55 -0.32
N THR A 128 10.29 7.70 0.13
CA THR A 128 9.89 8.34 1.39
C THR A 128 8.42 8.74 1.36
N ARG A 129 7.75 8.47 2.48
CA ARG A 129 6.36 8.84 2.75
C ARG A 129 6.30 9.92 3.81
N LEU A 130 5.43 10.90 3.59
CA LEU A 130 5.10 11.92 4.58
C LEU A 130 3.79 11.53 5.28
N THR A 131 3.81 11.32 6.59
CA THR A 131 2.61 11.09 7.39
C THR A 131 2.22 12.37 8.10
N LEU A 132 1.00 12.85 7.85
CA LEU A 132 0.42 14.04 8.47
C LEU A 132 -0.78 13.66 9.33
N SER A 133 -0.84 14.14 10.56
CA SER A 133 -1.92 13.81 11.50
C SER A 133 -2.37 15.02 12.30
N ILE A 134 -3.68 15.11 12.54
CA ILE A 134 -4.32 16.16 13.35
C ILE A 134 -4.64 15.56 14.72
N TYR A 135 -4.14 16.19 15.78
CA TYR A 135 -4.38 15.79 17.16
C TYR A 135 -5.21 16.83 17.90
N MET A 136 -6.16 16.37 18.69
CA MET A 136 -6.85 17.18 19.70
C MET A 136 -6.06 17.16 21.01
N THR A 137 -5.96 18.31 21.69
CA THR A 137 -5.23 18.45 22.96
C THR A 137 -5.91 19.41 23.91
N ASP A 138 -5.65 19.26 25.21
CA ASP A 138 -6.07 20.26 26.23
C ASP A 138 -5.07 21.41 26.37
N THR A 139 -3.88 21.27 25.79
CA THR A 139 -2.77 22.22 25.87
C THR A 139 -3.23 23.64 25.46
N PRO A 140 -2.80 24.71 26.18
CA PRO A 140 -3.12 26.07 25.80
C PRO A 140 -2.70 26.45 24.35
N ILE A 141 -3.50 27.32 23.73
CA ILE A 141 -3.30 27.82 22.36
C ILE A 141 -1.95 28.55 22.25
N ASN A 142 -1.31 28.47 21.08
CA ASN A 142 -0.01 29.05 20.74
C ASN A 142 1.20 28.46 21.47
N LEU A 143 1.01 27.44 22.32
CA LEU A 143 2.14 26.73 22.91
C LEU A 143 2.76 25.75 21.90
N PRO A 144 4.10 25.59 21.90
CA PRO A 144 4.77 24.59 21.10
C PRO A 144 4.52 23.19 21.67
N ILE A 145 4.35 22.21 20.78
CA ILE A 145 4.33 20.79 21.11
C ILE A 145 5.66 20.18 20.67
N LEU A 146 6.26 19.32 21.50
CA LEU A 146 7.54 18.66 21.22
C LEU A 146 7.42 17.14 21.11
N GLU A 147 6.33 16.59 21.62
CA GLU A 147 5.96 15.19 21.63
C GLU A 147 4.43 15.06 21.78
N THR A 148 3.87 13.96 21.27
CA THR A 148 2.44 13.65 21.42
C THR A 148 2.16 13.16 22.84
N ASN A 149 1.22 13.82 23.55
CA ASN A 149 0.80 13.36 24.87
C ASN A 149 -0.13 12.14 24.72
N LYS A 150 -0.02 11.17 25.64
CA LYS A 150 -0.91 9.99 25.68
C LYS A 150 -2.41 10.34 25.82
N LYS A 151 -2.72 11.53 26.33
CA LYS A 151 -4.09 12.04 26.46
C LYS A 151 -4.61 12.71 25.20
N ASP A 152 -3.73 13.09 24.28
CA ASP A 152 -4.12 13.69 23.01
C ASP A 152 -4.84 12.64 22.14
N ILE A 153 -5.83 13.08 21.37
CA ILE A 153 -6.65 12.20 20.54
C ILE A 153 -6.34 12.45 19.08
N CYS A 154 -5.91 11.41 18.35
CA CYS A 154 -5.74 11.50 16.91
C CYS A 154 -7.10 11.61 16.23
N LEU A 155 -7.37 12.74 15.58
CA LEU A 155 -8.64 12.99 14.90
C LEU A 155 -8.62 12.43 13.48
N ALA A 156 -7.52 12.66 12.74
CA ALA A 156 -7.37 12.21 11.37
C ALA A 156 -5.89 12.07 10.96
N THR A 157 -5.62 11.15 10.03
CA THR A 157 -4.28 10.91 9.47
C THR A 157 -4.31 10.72 7.97
N ILE A 158 -3.25 11.12 7.27
CA ILE A 158 -2.98 10.78 5.88
C ILE A 158 -1.50 10.46 5.64
N ASN A 159 -1.24 9.49 4.77
CA ASN A 159 0.08 9.25 4.19
C ASN A 159 0.16 9.86 2.78
N CYS A 160 1.14 10.70 2.55
CA CYS A 160 1.38 11.42 1.31
C CYS A 160 2.67 10.92 0.65
N LYS A 161 2.66 10.91 -0.68
CA LYS A 161 3.85 10.67 -1.50
C LYS A 161 4.62 11.98 -1.60
N LEU A 162 5.95 11.91 -1.66
CA LEU A 162 6.82 13.06 -1.91
C LEU A 162 7.34 13.11 -3.34
N VAL A 163 7.20 12.01 -4.07
CA VAL A 163 7.70 11.82 -5.42
C VAL A 163 6.55 11.31 -6.28
N ASP A 164 6.47 11.77 -7.52
CA ASP A 164 5.49 11.30 -8.49
C ASP A 164 5.93 9.99 -9.18
N HIS A 165 5.04 9.40 -9.99
CA HIS A 165 5.32 8.15 -10.69
C HIS A 165 6.45 8.26 -11.73
N ASN A 166 6.82 9.47 -12.14
CA ASN A 166 7.91 9.74 -13.07
C ASN A 166 9.23 10.01 -12.33
N GLY A 167 9.26 9.93 -11.00
CA GLY A 167 10.47 10.15 -10.21
C GLY A 167 10.82 11.63 -10.03
N TYR A 168 9.86 12.54 -10.08
CA TYR A 168 10.06 13.96 -9.75
C TYR A 168 9.52 14.29 -8.37
N PHE A 169 10.20 15.18 -7.64
CA PHE A 169 9.73 15.68 -6.36
C PHE A 169 8.42 16.46 -6.56
N MET A 170 7.42 16.12 -5.76
CA MET A 170 6.08 16.72 -5.83
C MET A 170 6.13 18.18 -5.36
N LYS A 171 5.36 19.04 -6.01
CA LYS A 171 5.34 20.50 -5.76
C LYS A 171 3.92 21.05 -5.84
N GLY A 172 3.71 22.23 -5.30
CA GLY A 172 2.44 22.95 -5.42
C GLY A 172 1.47 22.69 -4.29
N LEU A 173 0.20 23.05 -4.54
CA LEU A 173 -0.89 22.99 -3.56
C LEU A 173 -1.55 21.60 -3.58
N PHE A 174 -1.76 21.05 -2.39
CA PHE A 174 -2.45 19.78 -2.16
C PHE A 174 -3.70 20.02 -1.33
N ASN A 175 -4.81 19.46 -1.80
CA ASN A 175 -6.06 19.34 -1.06
C ASN A 175 -6.37 17.86 -0.93
N VAL A 176 -6.23 17.32 0.27
CA VAL A 176 -6.29 15.88 0.50
C VAL A 176 -7.32 15.52 1.56
N GLY A 177 -8.13 14.50 1.29
CA GLY A 177 -9.03 13.90 2.29
C GLY A 177 -8.26 13.00 3.26
N MET A 178 -8.47 13.20 4.56
CA MET A 178 -7.80 12.45 5.63
C MET A 178 -8.65 11.28 6.14
N TRP A 179 -7.99 10.24 6.66
CA TRP A 179 -8.67 9.12 7.30
C TRP A 179 -8.91 9.41 8.77
N GLU A 180 -10.17 9.58 9.14
CA GLU A 180 -10.61 9.92 10.50
C GLU A 180 -10.51 8.71 11.45
N ARG A 181 -10.19 8.96 12.72
CA ARG A 181 -10.06 7.94 13.78
C ARG A 181 -9.04 6.84 13.47
N ILE A 182 -8.03 7.17 12.68
CA ILE A 182 -6.91 6.28 12.39
C ILE A 182 -5.63 6.91 12.92
N GLU A 183 -4.97 6.21 13.83
CA GLU A 183 -3.66 6.57 14.35
C GLU A 183 -2.60 6.59 13.25
N PRO A 184 -1.53 7.39 13.39
CA PRO A 184 -0.47 7.43 12.41
C PRO A 184 0.19 6.08 12.22
N ASN A 185 0.15 5.59 10.98
CA ASN A 185 0.75 4.33 10.60
C ASN A 185 1.43 4.45 9.24
N PRO A 186 2.77 4.45 9.17
CA PRO A 186 3.50 4.59 7.90
C PRO A 186 3.25 3.44 6.91
N ILE A 187 2.82 2.27 7.41
CA ILE A 187 2.50 1.07 6.61
C ILE A 187 1.26 1.30 5.75
N MET A 188 0.34 2.17 6.19
CA MET A 188 -0.88 2.45 5.44
C MET A 188 -0.60 3.02 4.06
N MET A 189 -1.51 2.77 3.12
CA MET A 189 -1.43 3.24 1.75
C MET A 189 -1.35 4.77 1.68
N CYS A 190 -0.55 5.28 0.74
CA CYS A 190 -0.58 6.69 0.37
C CYS A 190 -1.78 6.98 -0.55
N CYS A 191 -2.98 7.02 0.04
CA CYS A 191 -4.24 7.32 -0.63
C CYS A 191 -5.08 8.27 0.21
N GLU A 192 -5.77 9.20 -0.45
CA GLU A 192 -6.71 10.09 0.22
C GLU A 192 -8.07 9.43 0.44
N ASN A 193 -8.82 9.93 1.41
CA ASN A 193 -10.21 9.59 1.60
C ASN A 193 -11.07 10.42 0.63
N THR A 194 -11.68 9.77 -0.36
CA THR A 194 -12.49 10.45 -1.38
C THR A 194 -13.97 10.64 -0.99
N SER A 195 -14.34 10.28 0.25
CA SER A 195 -15.71 10.42 0.75
C SER A 195 -16.09 11.91 0.88
N SER A 196 -17.35 12.26 0.56
CA SER A 196 -17.78 13.67 0.48
C SER A 196 -17.65 14.47 1.79
N ASN A 197 -17.77 13.82 2.94
CA ASN A 197 -17.87 14.45 4.26
C ASN A 197 -16.62 14.25 5.15
N THR A 198 -15.47 14.02 4.52
CA THR A 198 -14.19 13.79 5.20
C THR A 198 -13.52 15.09 5.66
N CYS A 199 -12.65 14.99 6.68
CA CYS A 199 -11.71 16.04 7.02
C CYS A 199 -10.72 16.26 5.86
N LYS A 200 -10.52 17.51 5.46
CA LYS A 200 -9.60 17.88 4.38
C LYS A 200 -8.45 18.71 4.92
N LEU A 201 -7.23 18.39 4.48
CA LEU A 201 -6.03 19.15 4.78
C LEU A 201 -5.53 19.85 3.52
N HIS A 202 -5.31 21.15 3.64
CA HIS A 202 -4.69 21.98 2.61
C HIS A 202 -3.24 22.29 3.00
N TYR A 203 -2.29 21.79 2.22
CA TYR A 203 -0.87 22.09 2.40
C TYR A 203 -0.20 22.36 1.06
N ARG A 204 0.96 23.00 1.10
CA ARG A 204 1.78 23.29 -0.08
C ARG A 204 3.17 22.71 0.09
N MET A 205 3.65 22.01 -0.93
CA MET A 205 5.05 21.58 -1.03
C MET A 205 5.90 22.69 -1.62
N ILE A 206 7.17 22.72 -1.23
CA ILE A 206 8.16 23.66 -1.80
C ILE A 206 8.23 23.57 -3.33
N GLU A 207 8.29 24.72 -3.98
CA GLU A 207 8.37 24.84 -5.44
C GLU A 207 9.76 25.30 -5.88
N PHE A 208 10.28 24.66 -6.93
CA PHE A 208 11.53 25.02 -7.58
C PHE A 208 11.26 25.64 -8.95
N ASN A 209 12.17 26.49 -9.41
CA ASN A 209 12.11 27.11 -10.74
C ASN A 209 12.11 26.08 -11.89
N LYS A 210 12.63 24.88 -11.64
CA LYS A 210 12.60 23.71 -12.53
C LYS A 210 12.17 22.48 -11.74
N PRO A 211 11.52 21.48 -12.36
CA PRO A 211 11.18 20.23 -11.67
C PRO A 211 12.45 19.55 -11.15
N VAL A 212 12.39 18.97 -9.95
CA VAL A 212 13.53 18.26 -9.34
C VAL A 212 13.38 16.76 -9.62
N LYS A 213 14.36 16.18 -10.33
CA LYS A 213 14.39 14.75 -10.63
C LYS A 213 15.09 14.01 -9.49
N MET A 214 14.41 13.05 -8.87
CA MET A 214 14.91 12.24 -7.75
C MET A 214 15.91 11.17 -8.24
N ASN A 215 17.15 11.59 -8.45
CA ASN A 215 18.24 10.79 -9.05
C ASN A 215 19.49 10.65 -8.17
N THR A 216 19.43 11.00 -6.88
CA THR A 216 20.57 10.78 -5.97
C THR A 216 20.94 9.30 -5.91
N PHE A 217 19.95 8.44 -5.71
CA PHE A 217 20.15 7.00 -5.50
C PHE A 217 20.12 6.18 -6.79
N THR A 218 20.09 6.84 -7.94
CA THR A 218 20.23 6.19 -9.24
C THR A 218 21.70 6.21 -9.64
N ALA A 219 22.30 5.03 -9.76
CA ALA A 219 23.68 4.90 -10.20
C ALA A 219 23.82 5.28 -11.68
N ASN A 220 24.83 6.09 -12.01
CA ASN A 220 25.26 6.24 -13.40
C ASN A 220 26.18 5.07 -13.82
N GLU A 221 26.48 4.94 -15.12
CA GLU A 221 27.31 3.83 -15.64
C GLU A 221 28.70 3.76 -14.99
N GLN A 222 29.33 4.91 -14.73
CA GLN A 222 30.65 4.97 -14.09
C GLN A 222 30.59 4.49 -12.63
N GLU A 223 29.56 4.92 -11.90
CA GLU A 223 29.30 4.52 -10.52
C GLU A 223 29.03 3.02 -10.44
N LEU A 224 28.30 2.42 -11.39
CA LEU A 224 28.08 0.97 -11.43
C LEU A 224 29.36 0.17 -11.73
N ASN A 225 30.25 0.72 -12.55
CA ASN A 225 31.50 0.09 -12.98
C ASN A 225 32.68 0.34 -12.03
N THR A 226 32.47 1.07 -10.93
CA THR A 226 33.52 1.33 -9.95
C THR A 226 33.98 0.02 -9.29
N ASN A 227 35.30 -0.18 -9.21
CA ASN A 227 35.89 -1.39 -8.64
C ASN A 227 35.49 -1.55 -7.16
N ILE A 228 34.96 -2.73 -6.85
CA ILE A 228 34.56 -3.13 -5.50
C ILE A 228 35.83 -3.45 -4.71
N ILE A 229 36.06 -2.76 -3.60
CA ILE A 229 37.16 -3.07 -2.68
C ILE A 229 36.71 -4.22 -1.77
N ASP A 230 36.95 -5.44 -2.24
CA ASP A 230 36.62 -6.69 -1.56
C ASP A 230 37.87 -7.24 -0.86
N SER A 231 38.16 -6.76 0.36
CA SER A 231 39.37 -7.20 1.07
C SER A 231 39.30 -7.18 2.59
N ILE A 232 38.13 -6.91 3.18
CA ILE A 232 38.03 -6.83 4.65
C ILE A 232 37.91 -8.25 5.22
N LYS A 233 39.00 -8.76 5.83
CA LYS A 233 38.94 -9.95 6.66
C LYS A 233 38.16 -9.66 7.94
N ILE A 234 37.38 -10.63 8.40
CA ILE A 234 36.64 -10.49 9.65
C ILE A 234 37.59 -10.52 10.84
N ASP A 235 37.38 -9.60 11.78
CA ASP A 235 38.14 -9.56 13.02
C ASP A 235 37.68 -10.71 13.94
N SER A 236 38.59 -11.34 14.67
CA SER A 236 38.26 -12.48 15.54
C SER A 236 37.17 -12.13 16.57
N GLU A 237 37.22 -10.92 17.12
CA GLU A 237 36.25 -10.39 18.08
C GLU A 237 34.85 -10.22 17.47
N HIS A 238 34.77 -9.93 16.17
CA HIS A 238 33.52 -9.71 15.46
C HIS A 238 32.88 -11.01 14.96
N THR A 239 33.60 -12.13 14.95
CA THR A 239 33.17 -13.37 14.30
C THR A 239 31.87 -13.93 14.89
N LEU A 240 31.77 -14.01 16.22
CA LEU A 240 30.57 -14.53 16.90
C LEU A 240 29.37 -13.60 16.71
N ARG A 241 29.57 -12.29 16.89
CA ARG A 241 28.52 -11.28 16.75
C ARG A 241 28.00 -11.20 15.31
N PHE A 242 28.90 -11.23 14.32
CA PHE A 242 28.53 -11.27 12.90
C PHE A 242 27.66 -12.49 12.58
N LYS A 243 28.07 -13.68 13.03
CA LYS A 243 27.29 -14.91 12.80
C LYS A 243 25.89 -14.80 13.40
N TYR A 244 25.78 -14.32 14.64
CA TYR A 244 24.49 -14.09 15.29
C TYR A 244 23.60 -13.13 14.48
N VAL A 245 24.15 -11.99 14.04
CA VAL A 245 23.39 -10.96 13.33
C VAL A 245 22.95 -11.42 11.94
N VAL A 246 23.80 -12.13 11.20
CA VAL A 246 23.50 -12.64 9.84
C VAL A 246 22.42 -13.72 9.85
N GLU A 247 22.42 -14.55 10.89
CA GLU A 247 21.52 -15.71 11.02
C GLU A 247 20.28 -15.40 11.89
N ALA A 248 20.12 -14.15 12.33
CA ALA A 248 19.00 -13.74 13.15
C ALA A 248 17.65 -13.88 12.41
N ASP A 249 16.63 -14.34 13.15
CA ASP A 249 15.26 -14.48 12.66
C ASP A 249 14.69 -13.15 12.14
N PRO A 250 13.90 -13.13 11.02
CA PRO A 250 13.12 -12.00 10.48
C PRO A 250 12.58 -10.95 11.46
N LEU A 251 12.12 -11.36 12.65
CA LEU A 251 11.52 -10.50 13.67
C LEU A 251 12.53 -9.87 14.64
N THR A 252 13.79 -10.33 14.61
CA THR A 252 14.86 -9.78 15.46
C THR A 252 15.18 -8.34 15.04
N ILE A 253 15.02 -7.40 15.97
CA ILE A 253 15.42 -6.01 15.82
C ILE A 253 16.92 -5.91 16.08
N LEU A 254 17.68 -5.51 15.06
CA LEU A 254 19.12 -5.33 15.17
C LEU A 254 19.45 -3.97 15.78
N SER A 255 20.47 -3.91 16.64
CA SER A 255 20.99 -2.64 17.14
C SER A 255 21.71 -1.88 16.02
N GLN A 256 21.90 -0.56 16.20
CA GLN A 256 22.66 0.24 15.24
C GLN A 256 24.09 -0.28 15.05
N GLU A 257 24.73 -0.75 16.14
CA GLU A 257 26.05 -1.39 16.07
C GLU A 257 26.04 -2.68 15.24
N ASP A 258 25.02 -3.53 15.42
CA ASP A 258 24.87 -4.76 14.66
C ASP A 258 24.68 -4.47 13.16
N CYS A 259 23.87 -3.46 12.82
CA CYS A 259 23.71 -3.01 11.45
C CYS A 259 25.04 -2.53 10.87
N ARG A 260 25.81 -1.71 11.60
CA ARG A 260 27.12 -1.23 11.11
C ARG A 260 28.12 -2.35 10.95
N LEU A 261 28.11 -3.33 11.86
CA LEU A 261 28.93 -4.54 11.75
C LEU A 261 28.56 -5.36 10.51
N LEU A 262 27.27 -5.59 10.28
CA LEU A 262 26.76 -6.35 9.13
C LEU A 262 27.13 -5.65 7.81
N TRP A 263 26.96 -4.32 7.75
CA TRP A 263 27.31 -3.53 6.58
C TRP A 263 28.83 -3.47 6.31
N LYS A 264 29.65 -3.42 7.37
CA LYS A 264 31.13 -3.52 7.28
C LYS A 264 31.56 -4.79 6.55
N TYR A 265 30.91 -5.92 6.84
CA TYR A 265 31.23 -7.24 6.29
C TYR A 265 30.26 -7.71 5.18
N ARG A 266 29.60 -6.78 4.47
CA ARG A 266 28.59 -7.08 3.44
C ARG A 266 29.02 -8.08 2.34
N TYR A 267 30.26 -8.01 1.85
CA TYR A 267 30.77 -8.97 0.85
C TYR A 267 30.97 -10.38 1.43
N LEU A 268 31.21 -10.49 2.74
CA LEU A 268 31.26 -11.80 3.40
C LEU A 268 29.86 -12.42 3.45
N VAL A 269 28.81 -11.61 3.64
CA VAL A 269 27.41 -12.07 3.58
C VAL A 269 27.09 -12.62 2.19
N GLU A 270 27.42 -11.87 1.12
CA GLU A 270 27.23 -12.30 -0.27
C GLU A 270 27.86 -13.68 -0.52
N LYS A 271 29.13 -13.85 -0.10
CA LYS A 271 29.91 -15.07 -0.35
C LYS A 271 29.47 -16.26 0.49
N THR A 272 29.11 -16.05 1.76
CA THR A 272 28.92 -17.15 2.72
C THR A 272 27.47 -17.43 3.06
N LYS A 273 26.61 -16.41 3.02
CA LYS A 273 25.20 -16.45 3.45
C LYS A 273 24.30 -15.58 2.56
N PRO A 274 24.25 -15.81 1.24
CA PRO A 274 23.47 -14.98 0.33
C PRO A 274 21.97 -14.95 0.66
N GLY A 275 21.44 -16.01 1.28
CA GLY A 275 20.05 -16.07 1.76
C GLY A 275 19.71 -15.03 2.82
N SER A 276 20.70 -14.44 3.50
CA SER A 276 20.52 -13.39 4.50
C SER A 276 20.48 -11.98 3.90
N LEU A 277 20.17 -11.84 2.60
CA LEU A 277 20.11 -10.54 1.94
C LEU A 277 19.18 -9.55 2.66
N ALA A 278 17.99 -9.96 3.11
CA ALA A 278 17.06 -9.09 3.84
C ALA A 278 17.66 -8.48 5.11
N ARG A 279 18.53 -9.23 5.80
CA ARG A 279 19.31 -8.72 6.96
C ARG A 279 20.27 -7.64 6.51
N LEU A 280 21.02 -7.89 5.44
CA LEU A 280 21.96 -6.92 4.90
C LEU A 280 21.26 -5.63 4.43
N VAL A 281 20.12 -5.75 3.72
CA VAL A 281 19.32 -4.58 3.31
C VAL A 281 18.83 -3.80 4.54
N SER A 282 18.49 -4.51 5.62
CA SER A 282 18.09 -3.89 6.88
C SER A 282 19.20 -3.08 7.55
N ALA A 283 20.47 -3.37 7.26
CA ALA A 283 21.63 -2.63 7.78
C ALA A 283 22.01 -1.37 6.99
N VAL A 284 21.51 -1.23 5.76
CA VAL A 284 21.83 -0.10 4.86
C VAL A 284 21.24 1.20 5.37
N ASP A 285 22.04 2.26 5.37
CA ASP A 285 21.57 3.62 5.57
C ASP A 285 21.06 4.22 4.26
N PHE A 286 19.75 4.24 4.08
CA PHE A 286 19.14 4.74 2.85
C PHE A 286 19.23 6.26 2.69
N THR A 287 19.68 7.00 3.71
CA THR A 287 19.99 8.43 3.56
C THR A 287 21.39 8.68 2.99
N GLN A 288 22.24 7.65 2.96
CA GLN A 288 23.61 7.74 2.46
C GLN A 288 23.73 7.18 1.05
N GLN A 289 23.94 8.09 0.10
CA GLN A 289 24.05 7.75 -1.33
C GLN A 289 25.09 6.66 -1.58
N SER A 290 26.27 6.75 -0.97
CA SER A 290 27.35 5.78 -1.17
C SER A 290 26.98 4.36 -0.74
N GLU A 291 26.22 4.21 0.35
CA GLU A 291 25.77 2.91 0.83
C GLU A 291 24.70 2.31 -0.08
N VAL A 292 23.73 3.11 -0.50
CA VAL A 292 22.65 2.67 -1.39
C VAL A 292 23.17 2.27 -2.77
N LEU A 293 24.06 3.08 -3.36
CA LEU A 293 24.70 2.73 -4.63
C LEU A 293 25.52 1.44 -4.52
N GLU A 294 26.20 1.23 -3.39
CA GLU A 294 26.92 -0.01 -3.13
C GLU A 294 25.99 -1.22 -2.98
N LEU A 295 24.85 -1.06 -2.30
CA LEU A 295 23.81 -2.10 -2.25
C LEU A 295 23.33 -2.45 -3.66
N HIS A 296 23.05 -1.45 -4.50
CA HIS A 296 22.58 -1.70 -5.87
C HIS A 296 23.63 -2.43 -6.72
N ARG A 297 24.93 -2.12 -6.55
CA ARG A 297 26.03 -2.89 -7.17
C ARG A 297 26.05 -4.34 -6.69
N LEU A 298 25.90 -4.56 -5.38
CA LEU A 298 25.81 -5.89 -4.79
C LEU A 298 24.64 -6.66 -5.38
N LEU A 299 23.44 -6.08 -5.44
CA LEU A 299 22.24 -6.71 -6.00
C LEU A 299 22.41 -7.14 -7.47
N ASN A 300 23.20 -6.40 -8.26
CA ASN A 300 23.48 -6.77 -9.65
C ASN A 300 24.35 -8.04 -9.78
N LYS A 301 25.17 -8.35 -8.78
CA LYS A 301 26.04 -9.53 -8.73
C LYS A 301 25.52 -10.62 -7.79
N TRP A 302 24.56 -10.28 -6.93
CA TRP A 302 24.05 -11.15 -5.89
C TRP A 302 23.44 -12.41 -6.51
N PRO A 303 23.78 -13.60 -6.00
CA PRO A 303 23.19 -14.84 -6.50
C PRO A 303 21.68 -14.85 -6.25
N LEU A 304 20.91 -15.30 -7.24
CA LEU A 304 19.45 -15.38 -7.09
C LEU A 304 19.07 -16.23 -5.87
N LEU A 305 18.10 -15.73 -5.10
CA LEU A 305 17.60 -16.41 -3.92
C LEU A 305 16.56 -17.44 -4.28
N LYS A 306 16.28 -18.34 -3.34
CA LYS A 306 15.05 -19.16 -3.43
C LYS A 306 13.84 -18.22 -3.41
N PRO A 307 12.81 -18.45 -4.26
CA PRO A 307 11.65 -17.58 -4.33
C PRO A 307 10.99 -17.30 -2.97
N THR A 308 10.94 -18.30 -2.08
CA THR A 308 10.38 -18.16 -0.73
C THR A 308 11.18 -17.21 0.18
N GLN A 309 12.50 -17.15 0.01
CA GLN A 309 13.36 -16.18 0.72
C GLN A 309 13.19 -14.77 0.16
N ALA A 310 13.03 -14.67 -1.16
CA ALA A 310 12.84 -13.38 -1.84
C ALA A 310 11.48 -12.72 -1.51
N LEU A 311 10.46 -13.48 -1.10
CA LEU A 311 9.18 -12.93 -0.66
C LEU A 311 9.32 -11.90 0.47
N GLU A 312 10.28 -12.10 1.38
CA GLU A 312 10.55 -11.17 2.48
C GLU A 312 10.90 -9.76 1.96
N LEU A 313 11.62 -9.66 0.85
CA LEU A 313 12.06 -8.40 0.26
C LEU A 313 10.94 -7.59 -0.41
N LEU A 314 9.71 -8.14 -0.49
CA LEU A 314 8.52 -7.44 -0.96
C LEU A 314 7.70 -6.83 0.18
N ASP A 315 8.08 -7.10 1.42
CA ASP A 315 7.46 -6.52 2.61
C ASP A 315 7.67 -5.00 2.67
N PHE A 316 6.81 -4.32 3.43
CA PHE A 316 6.83 -2.87 3.60
C PHE A 316 8.15 -2.31 4.15
N ARG A 317 8.92 -3.13 4.90
CA ARG A 317 10.25 -2.77 5.40
C ARG A 317 11.27 -2.50 4.30
N PHE A 318 11.03 -2.98 3.08
CA PHE A 318 11.95 -2.90 1.94
C PHE A 318 11.30 -2.15 0.76
N PRO A 319 11.19 -0.82 0.85
CA PRO A 319 10.55 -0.04 -0.20
C PRO A 319 11.45 0.19 -1.43
N ASP A 320 12.79 0.08 -1.29
CA ASP A 320 13.77 0.32 -2.36
C ASP A 320 13.39 -0.40 -3.66
N GLU A 321 13.33 0.35 -4.76
CA GLU A 321 12.90 -0.20 -6.04
C GLU A 321 13.82 -1.33 -6.55
N GLN A 322 15.14 -1.24 -6.37
CA GLN A 322 16.09 -2.24 -6.86
C GLN A 322 16.05 -3.52 -6.03
N VAL A 323 15.84 -3.41 -4.71
CA VAL A 323 15.60 -4.55 -3.82
C VAL A 323 14.33 -5.28 -4.22
N ARG A 324 13.22 -4.55 -4.41
CA ARG A 324 11.95 -5.15 -4.85
C ARG A 324 12.06 -5.78 -6.24
N LEU A 325 12.79 -5.13 -7.17
CA LEU A 325 13.04 -5.68 -8.50
C LEU A 325 13.87 -6.98 -8.43
N PHE A 326 14.91 -7.02 -7.60
CA PHE A 326 15.70 -8.24 -7.37
C PHE A 326 14.83 -9.38 -6.80
N ALA A 327 13.94 -9.06 -5.85
CA ALA A 327 12.99 -10.03 -5.32
C ALA A 327 12.12 -10.62 -6.43
N LEU A 328 11.54 -9.79 -7.29
CA LEU A 328 10.71 -10.23 -8.41
C LEU A 328 11.48 -11.06 -9.44
N LYS A 329 12.75 -10.74 -9.70
CA LYS A 329 13.64 -11.58 -10.53
C LYS A 329 13.79 -12.99 -9.95
N CYS A 330 13.90 -13.11 -8.61
CA CYS A 330 13.94 -14.43 -7.95
C CYS A 330 12.59 -15.15 -8.06
N LEU A 331 11.47 -14.43 -7.87
CA LEU A 331 10.12 -15.00 -7.98
C LEU A 331 9.79 -15.48 -9.40
N ASP A 332 10.40 -14.92 -10.44
CA ASP A 332 10.16 -15.34 -11.82
C ASP A 332 10.47 -16.81 -12.08
N ALA A 333 11.41 -17.40 -11.32
CA ALA A 333 11.73 -18.82 -11.38
C ALA A 333 10.66 -19.73 -10.74
N MET A 334 9.77 -19.18 -9.89
CA MET A 334 8.69 -19.94 -9.24
C MET A 334 7.65 -20.37 -10.28
N LYS A 335 7.17 -21.62 -10.21
CA LYS A 335 6.12 -22.11 -11.12
C LYS A 335 4.74 -21.63 -10.69
N ASP A 336 3.80 -21.54 -11.62
CA ASP A 336 2.46 -20.99 -11.33
C ASP A 336 1.69 -21.78 -10.25
N TYR A 337 1.83 -23.11 -10.20
CA TYR A 337 1.18 -23.93 -9.17
C TYR A 337 1.76 -23.72 -7.76
N GLU A 338 2.96 -23.16 -7.66
CA GLU A 338 3.56 -22.75 -6.39
C GLU A 338 3.19 -21.29 -6.07
N LEU A 339 3.27 -20.43 -7.09
CA LEU A 339 2.99 -19.00 -6.97
C LEU A 339 1.56 -18.71 -6.52
N VAL A 340 0.59 -19.51 -6.95
CA VAL A 340 -0.81 -19.35 -6.55
C VAL A 340 -0.99 -19.43 -5.02
N ASN A 341 -0.14 -20.19 -4.31
CA ASN A 341 -0.19 -20.31 -2.85
C ASN A 341 0.31 -19.05 -2.12
N PHE A 342 1.07 -18.19 -2.81
CA PHE A 342 1.58 -16.92 -2.29
C PHE A 342 0.83 -15.71 -2.87
N LEU A 343 -0.10 -15.95 -3.80
CA LEU A 343 -0.81 -14.90 -4.51
C LEU A 343 -1.66 -14.00 -3.57
N PRO A 344 -2.34 -14.51 -2.52
CA PRO A 344 -3.01 -13.64 -1.56
C PRO A 344 -2.05 -12.62 -0.95
N GLN A 345 -0.87 -13.07 -0.51
CA GLN A 345 0.14 -12.22 0.13
C GLN A 345 0.74 -11.22 -0.87
N LEU A 346 0.97 -11.63 -2.12
CA LEU A 346 1.46 -10.74 -3.17
C LEU A 346 0.42 -9.67 -3.56
N VAL A 347 -0.87 -10.01 -3.57
CA VAL A 347 -1.95 -9.03 -3.76
C VAL A 347 -1.97 -8.04 -2.59
N GLN A 348 -1.80 -8.51 -1.35
CA GLN A 348 -1.68 -7.59 -0.20
C GLN A 348 -0.45 -6.68 -0.30
N ALA A 349 0.68 -7.19 -0.80
CA ALA A 349 1.90 -6.40 -0.97
C ALA A 349 1.76 -5.25 -1.99
N LEU A 350 0.76 -5.28 -2.88
CA LEU A 350 0.42 -4.14 -3.75
C LEU A 350 0.01 -2.89 -2.95
N LYS A 351 -0.45 -3.04 -1.71
CA LYS A 351 -0.79 -1.93 -0.81
C LYS A 351 0.47 -1.22 -0.30
N PHE A 352 1.64 -1.87 -0.35
CA PHE A 352 2.92 -1.27 0.02
C PHE A 352 3.56 -0.46 -1.11
N GLU A 353 3.09 -0.62 -2.35
CA GLU A 353 3.62 0.10 -3.50
C GLU A 353 3.21 1.59 -3.48
N LEU A 354 4.15 2.50 -3.74
CA LEU A 354 3.89 3.95 -3.70
C LEU A 354 3.00 4.41 -4.88
N HIS A 355 3.16 3.78 -6.04
CA HIS A 355 2.46 4.10 -7.28
C HIS A 355 1.65 2.91 -7.80
N HIS A 356 0.60 3.19 -8.57
CA HIS A 356 -0.17 2.13 -9.25
C HIS A 356 0.72 1.35 -10.22
N GLN A 357 1.50 2.09 -11.02
CA GLN A 357 2.58 1.53 -11.82
C GLN A 357 3.73 1.11 -10.91
N SER A 358 3.88 -0.19 -10.71
CA SER A 358 4.94 -0.79 -9.89
C SER A 358 5.41 -2.11 -10.51
N ASN A 359 6.64 -2.51 -10.21
CA ASN A 359 7.20 -3.76 -10.71
C ASN A 359 6.36 -4.98 -10.26
N LEU A 360 5.83 -4.95 -9.03
CA LEU A 360 4.96 -6.01 -8.52
C LEU A 360 3.63 -6.07 -9.28
N ALA A 361 3.01 -4.92 -9.56
CA ALA A 361 1.79 -4.86 -10.37
C ALA A 361 2.00 -5.45 -11.77
N TYR A 362 3.10 -5.10 -12.44
CA TYR A 362 3.44 -5.65 -13.75
C TYR A 362 3.74 -7.15 -13.69
N PHE A 363 4.47 -7.61 -12.67
CA PHE A 363 4.75 -9.02 -12.46
C PHE A 363 3.45 -9.82 -12.34
N LEU A 364 2.55 -9.40 -11.45
CA LEU A 364 1.27 -10.07 -11.21
C LEU A 364 0.39 -10.06 -12.45
N LEU A 365 0.25 -8.92 -13.12
CA LEU A 365 -0.55 -8.80 -14.34
C LEU A 365 0.00 -9.70 -15.46
N ARG A 366 1.33 -9.71 -15.66
CA ARG A 366 1.98 -10.57 -16.65
C ARG A 366 1.75 -12.06 -16.36
N ARG A 367 1.91 -12.50 -15.10
CA ARG A 367 1.67 -13.90 -14.71
C ARG A 367 0.20 -14.28 -14.87
N ALA A 368 -0.71 -13.40 -14.43
CA ALA A 368 -2.16 -13.56 -14.56
C ALA A 368 -2.62 -13.72 -16.02
N LEU A 369 -2.10 -12.88 -16.94
CA LEU A 369 -2.47 -12.94 -18.35
C LEU A 369 -1.89 -14.14 -19.10
N ARG A 370 -0.70 -14.60 -18.70
CA ARG A 370 -0.06 -15.80 -19.26
C ARG A 370 -0.75 -17.09 -18.81
N ASN A 371 -1.26 -17.14 -17.59
CA ASN A 371 -1.98 -18.29 -17.05
C ASN A 371 -3.30 -17.85 -16.43
N LYS A 372 -4.29 -17.62 -17.31
CA LYS A 372 -5.61 -17.08 -16.97
C LYS A 372 -6.39 -18.02 -16.02
N ASN A 373 -6.25 -19.33 -16.21
CA ASN A 373 -7.03 -20.32 -15.46
C ASN A 373 -6.56 -20.47 -14.01
N ILE A 374 -5.25 -20.40 -13.74
CA ILE A 374 -4.72 -20.57 -12.37
C ILE A 374 -4.46 -19.22 -11.71
N ILE A 375 -3.51 -18.46 -12.25
CA ILE A 375 -3.08 -17.19 -11.65
C ILE A 375 -4.12 -16.11 -11.92
N GLY A 376 -4.57 -15.97 -13.17
CA GLY A 376 -5.51 -14.92 -13.55
C GLY A 376 -6.86 -15.00 -12.84
N HIS A 377 -7.39 -16.21 -12.68
CA HIS A 377 -8.63 -16.49 -11.96
C HIS A 377 -8.55 -16.02 -10.51
N GLN A 378 -7.53 -16.48 -9.77
CA GLN A 378 -7.33 -16.12 -8.37
C GLN A 378 -6.98 -14.64 -8.20
N PHE A 379 -6.14 -14.08 -9.10
CA PHE A 379 -5.81 -12.66 -9.12
C PHE A 379 -7.07 -11.79 -9.25
N PHE A 380 -7.98 -12.14 -10.17
CA PHE A 380 -9.25 -11.44 -10.32
C PHE A 380 -10.07 -11.48 -9.03
N TRP A 381 -10.26 -12.66 -8.44
CA TRP A 381 -11.10 -12.83 -7.25
C TRP A 381 -10.53 -12.16 -6.00
N PHE A 382 -9.21 -12.21 -5.79
CA PHE A 382 -8.56 -11.50 -4.68
C PHE A 382 -8.69 -9.98 -4.80
N LEU A 383 -8.52 -9.41 -5.99
CA LEU A 383 -8.75 -7.98 -6.20
C LEU A 383 -10.23 -7.62 -6.06
N LYS A 384 -11.13 -8.39 -6.70
CA LYS A 384 -12.57 -8.13 -6.72
C LYS A 384 -13.19 -8.16 -5.32
N ALA A 385 -12.72 -9.06 -4.45
CA ALA A 385 -13.21 -9.22 -3.09
C ALA A 385 -13.01 -7.96 -2.23
N GLU A 386 -11.97 -7.18 -2.49
CA GLU A 386 -11.62 -5.98 -1.72
C GLU A 386 -12.12 -4.66 -2.34
N MET A 387 -12.82 -4.70 -3.48
CA MET A 387 -13.30 -3.48 -4.17
C MET A 387 -14.31 -2.62 -3.36
N HIS A 388 -14.77 -3.12 -2.21
CA HIS A 388 -15.60 -2.37 -1.27
C HIS A 388 -14.78 -1.41 -0.39
N ASP A 389 -13.46 -1.59 -0.30
CA ASP A 389 -12.56 -0.76 0.49
C ASP A 389 -11.99 0.38 -0.37
N ASN A 390 -12.50 1.59 -0.13
CA ASN A 390 -12.11 2.81 -0.85
C ASN A 390 -10.60 3.07 -0.88
N ARG A 391 -9.82 2.53 0.06
CA ARG A 391 -8.35 2.68 0.09
C ARG A 391 -7.66 1.97 -1.08
N VAL A 392 -8.23 0.86 -1.55
CA VAL A 392 -7.65 0.01 -2.60
C VAL A 392 -8.40 0.10 -3.92
N THR A 393 -9.66 0.55 -3.89
CA THR A 393 -10.58 0.53 -5.05
C THR A 393 -9.97 1.09 -6.32
N GLU A 394 -9.27 2.23 -6.26
CA GLU A 394 -8.63 2.83 -7.43
C GLU A 394 -7.53 1.91 -7.99
N ARG A 395 -6.59 1.50 -7.14
CA ARG A 395 -5.46 0.65 -7.53
C ARG A 395 -5.94 -0.69 -8.09
N TYR A 396 -6.84 -1.35 -7.37
CA TYR A 396 -7.35 -2.66 -7.77
C TYR A 396 -8.25 -2.54 -8.99
N GLY A 397 -9.02 -1.45 -9.11
CA GLY A 397 -9.84 -1.14 -10.28
C GLY A 397 -9.02 -1.04 -11.56
N VAL A 398 -7.93 -0.27 -11.56
CA VAL A 398 -7.04 -0.13 -12.73
C VAL A 398 -6.39 -1.46 -13.10
N LEU A 399 -6.00 -2.27 -12.12
CA LEU A 399 -5.43 -3.61 -12.38
C LEU A 399 -6.46 -4.59 -12.94
N LEU A 400 -7.68 -4.57 -12.40
CA LEU A 400 -8.79 -5.37 -12.91
C LEU A 400 -9.14 -4.96 -14.33
N GLU A 401 -9.22 -3.67 -14.64
CA GLU A 401 -9.46 -3.16 -15.99
C GLU A 401 -8.36 -3.64 -16.96
N ALA A 402 -7.09 -3.47 -16.59
CA ALA A 402 -5.97 -3.92 -17.41
C ALA A 402 -6.00 -5.44 -17.65
N PHE A 403 -6.31 -6.23 -16.62
CA PHE A 403 -6.44 -7.68 -16.73
C PHE A 403 -7.62 -8.08 -17.61
N LEU A 404 -8.79 -7.47 -17.43
CA LEU A 404 -10.01 -7.77 -18.20
C LEU A 404 -9.85 -7.41 -19.68
N ASN A 405 -9.12 -6.34 -19.99
CA ASN A 405 -8.77 -5.98 -21.37
C ASN A 405 -7.83 -7.01 -22.02
N GLY A 406 -6.97 -7.67 -21.24
CA GLY A 406 -6.04 -8.69 -21.74
C GLY A 406 -6.53 -10.14 -21.65
N CYS A 407 -7.66 -10.42 -20.99
CA CYS A 407 -8.11 -11.79 -20.74
C CYS A 407 -9.01 -12.39 -21.84
N GLU A 408 -9.25 -11.66 -22.94
CA GLU A 408 -9.97 -12.14 -24.14
C GLU A 408 -11.32 -12.78 -23.78
N ASN A 409 -11.59 -14.00 -24.25
CA ASN A 409 -12.84 -14.72 -24.00
C ASN A 409 -13.02 -15.16 -22.53
N TYR A 410 -11.93 -15.20 -21.75
CA TYR A 410 -12.00 -15.56 -20.33
C TYR A 410 -12.79 -14.53 -19.51
N ARG A 411 -12.94 -13.30 -20.00
CA ARG A 411 -13.82 -12.29 -19.37
C ARG A 411 -15.27 -12.76 -19.25
N THR A 412 -15.75 -13.55 -20.21
CA THR A 412 -17.12 -14.09 -20.22
C THR A 412 -17.31 -15.11 -19.10
N GLU A 413 -16.28 -15.93 -18.85
CA GLU A 413 -16.25 -16.88 -17.73
C GLU A 413 -16.37 -16.13 -16.40
N LEU A 414 -15.51 -15.13 -16.17
CA LEU A 414 -15.53 -14.31 -14.95
C LEU A 414 -16.86 -13.55 -14.79
N TYR A 415 -17.44 -13.06 -15.89
CA TYR A 415 -18.75 -12.41 -15.87
C TYR A 415 -19.84 -13.38 -15.38
N ASN A 416 -19.89 -14.59 -15.93
CA ASN A 416 -20.85 -15.62 -15.51
C ASN A 416 -20.69 -15.96 -14.02
N GLU A 417 -19.46 -16.11 -13.54
CA GLU A 417 -19.17 -16.36 -12.13
C GLU A 417 -19.63 -15.22 -11.22
N VAL A 418 -19.35 -13.96 -11.59
CA VAL A 418 -19.82 -12.77 -10.85
C VAL A 418 -21.34 -12.69 -10.83
N THR A 419 -22.01 -12.95 -11.95
CA THR A 419 -23.47 -12.99 -12.03
C THR A 419 -24.03 -14.07 -11.10
N PHE A 420 -23.48 -15.27 -11.14
CA PHE A 420 -23.90 -16.38 -10.28
C PHE A 420 -23.71 -16.06 -8.80
N GLN A 421 -22.55 -15.50 -8.41
CA GLN A 421 -22.28 -15.08 -7.03
C GLN A 421 -23.27 -14.02 -6.54
N ASN A 422 -23.57 -13.01 -7.35
CA ASN A 422 -24.56 -11.98 -7.00
C ASN A 422 -25.96 -12.58 -6.79
N GLN A 423 -26.36 -13.54 -7.64
CA GLN A 423 -27.64 -14.25 -7.49
C GLN A 423 -27.66 -15.08 -6.20
N LEU A 424 -26.57 -15.77 -5.86
CA LEU A 424 -26.44 -16.52 -4.60
C LEU A 424 -26.52 -15.61 -3.38
N VAL A 425 -25.96 -14.40 -3.42
CA VAL A 425 -26.09 -13.41 -2.34
C VAL A 425 -27.55 -13.00 -2.14
N VAL A 426 -28.29 -12.75 -3.23
CA VAL A 426 -29.72 -12.44 -3.17
C VAL A 426 -30.51 -13.62 -2.56
N ILE A 427 -30.25 -14.84 -3.00
CA ILE A 427 -30.90 -16.05 -2.47
C ILE A 427 -30.60 -16.20 -0.98
N ALA A 428 -29.33 -16.10 -0.57
CA ALA A 428 -28.91 -16.22 0.82
C ALA A 428 -29.61 -15.20 1.73
N ASN A 429 -29.75 -13.95 1.27
CA ASN A 429 -30.44 -12.92 2.04
C ASN A 429 -31.95 -13.17 2.15
N LYS A 430 -32.60 -13.72 1.12
CA LYS A 430 -34.01 -14.14 1.20
C LYS A 430 -34.19 -15.33 2.15
N VAL A 431 -33.34 -16.34 2.05
CA VAL A 431 -33.34 -17.52 2.94
C VAL A 431 -33.17 -17.10 4.40
N LYS A 432 -32.36 -16.09 4.69
CA LYS A 432 -32.18 -15.59 6.05
C LYS A 432 -33.45 -15.05 6.70
N GLN A 433 -34.36 -14.49 5.91
CA GLN A 433 -35.63 -13.92 6.37
C GLN A 433 -36.67 -15.00 6.73
N ILE A 434 -36.49 -16.24 6.27
CA ILE A 434 -37.40 -17.34 6.59
C ILE A 434 -36.97 -17.97 7.91
N GLU A 435 -37.91 -18.20 8.82
CA GLU A 435 -37.65 -18.88 10.10
C GLU A 435 -37.67 -20.41 9.95
N VAL A 436 -38.68 -20.93 9.24
CA VAL A 436 -38.91 -22.36 9.10
C VAL A 436 -37.87 -23.01 8.17
N LYS A 437 -37.18 -24.04 8.67
CA LYS A 437 -36.05 -24.68 7.97
C LYS A 437 -36.46 -25.38 6.67
N GLU A 438 -37.64 -26.00 6.61
CA GLU A 438 -38.10 -26.66 5.38
C GLU A 438 -38.46 -25.63 4.30
N GLU A 439 -39.05 -24.50 4.68
CA GLU A 439 -39.31 -23.39 3.76
C GLU A 439 -38.02 -22.74 3.25
N GLN A 440 -36.98 -22.63 4.10
CA GLN A 440 -35.65 -22.17 3.68
C GLN A 440 -35.06 -23.08 2.59
N LYS A 441 -35.12 -24.40 2.78
CA LYS A 441 -34.64 -25.39 1.80
C LYS A 441 -35.46 -25.33 0.52
N GLN A 442 -36.78 -25.21 0.62
CA GLN A 442 -37.66 -25.12 -0.54
C GLN A 442 -37.37 -23.86 -1.34
N LEU A 443 -37.26 -22.70 -0.68
CA LEU A 443 -36.89 -21.44 -1.33
C LEU A 443 -35.54 -21.53 -2.04
N LEU A 444 -34.53 -22.15 -1.40
CA LEU A 444 -33.21 -22.36 -2.01
C LEU A 444 -33.33 -23.17 -3.30
N LYS A 445 -33.98 -24.33 -3.24
CA LYS A 445 -34.17 -25.24 -4.38
C LYS A 445 -34.93 -24.55 -5.53
N ASP A 446 -36.05 -23.92 -5.23
CA ASP A 446 -36.88 -23.23 -6.22
C ASP A 446 -36.14 -22.04 -6.85
N SER A 447 -35.35 -21.32 -6.06
CA SER A 447 -34.59 -20.17 -6.57
C SER A 447 -33.45 -20.62 -7.48
N LEU A 448 -32.70 -21.66 -7.07
CA LEU A 448 -31.60 -22.22 -7.88
C LEU A 448 -32.09 -22.78 -9.20
N ALA A 449 -33.26 -23.44 -9.22
CA ALA A 449 -33.87 -23.98 -10.44
C ALA A 449 -34.33 -22.90 -11.43
N LYS A 450 -34.59 -21.68 -10.95
CA LYS A 450 -35.02 -20.52 -11.77
C LYS A 450 -33.85 -19.69 -12.31
N LEU A 451 -32.63 -19.91 -11.84
CA LEU A 451 -31.47 -19.20 -12.35
C LEU A 451 -31.18 -19.64 -13.79
N LYS A 452 -30.60 -18.72 -14.57
CA LYS A 452 -30.10 -19.01 -15.91
C LYS A 452 -28.63 -19.40 -15.79
N TYR A 453 -28.29 -20.57 -16.31
CA TYR A 453 -26.93 -21.08 -16.35
C TYR A 453 -26.43 -21.09 -17.79
N PRO A 454 -25.14 -20.79 -18.04
CA PRO A 454 -24.49 -21.16 -19.28
C PRO A 454 -24.45 -22.70 -19.42
N GLU A 455 -24.04 -23.19 -20.59
CA GLU A 455 -23.87 -24.64 -20.83
C GLU A 455 -22.90 -25.27 -19.82
N GLU A 456 -21.80 -24.56 -19.56
CA GLU A 456 -20.84 -24.85 -18.51
C GLU A 456 -20.23 -23.55 -17.97
N MET A 457 -19.78 -23.58 -16.72
CA MET A 457 -18.99 -22.51 -16.11
C MET A 457 -18.04 -23.06 -15.05
N SER A 458 -17.04 -22.27 -14.66
CA SER A 458 -16.21 -22.54 -13.50
C SER A 458 -16.79 -21.95 -12.22
N LEU A 459 -16.18 -22.29 -11.09
CA LEU A 459 -16.48 -21.69 -9.80
C LEU A 459 -15.36 -20.73 -9.38
N PRO A 460 -15.71 -19.61 -8.69
CA PRO A 460 -14.73 -18.67 -8.13
C PRO A 460 -13.65 -19.27 -7.23
N LEU A 461 -13.93 -20.44 -6.64
CA LEU A 461 -13.01 -21.13 -5.75
C LEU A 461 -11.80 -21.67 -6.51
N ASP A 462 -12.05 -22.24 -7.70
CA ASP A 462 -11.04 -22.83 -8.57
C ASP A 462 -11.64 -23.01 -9.96
N SER A 463 -10.95 -22.51 -10.99
CA SER A 463 -11.40 -22.62 -12.38
C SER A 463 -11.54 -24.06 -12.88
N ARG A 464 -10.90 -25.02 -12.21
CA ARG A 464 -10.98 -26.45 -12.52
C ARG A 464 -12.31 -27.07 -12.11
N PHE A 465 -13.05 -26.46 -11.19
CA PHE A 465 -14.38 -26.91 -10.81
C PHE A 465 -15.40 -26.45 -11.85
N ARG A 466 -15.61 -27.29 -12.88
CA ARG A 466 -16.56 -27.04 -13.97
C ARG A 466 -17.93 -27.62 -13.65
N ILE A 467 -18.94 -26.76 -13.69
CA ILE A 467 -20.33 -27.09 -13.35
C ILE A 467 -21.29 -26.73 -14.49
N LYS A 468 -22.43 -27.44 -14.56
CA LYS A 468 -23.53 -27.11 -15.47
C LYS A 468 -24.65 -26.36 -14.73
N LYS A 469 -25.47 -27.11 -13.99
CA LYS A 469 -26.66 -26.63 -13.28
C LYS A 469 -26.75 -27.30 -11.90
N PRO A 470 -27.57 -26.78 -10.97
CA PRO A 470 -27.82 -27.45 -9.69
C PRO A 470 -28.48 -28.82 -9.91
N VAL A 471 -28.11 -29.80 -9.09
CA VAL A 471 -28.76 -31.11 -9.10
C VAL A 471 -30.19 -30.95 -8.56
N PRO A 472 -31.24 -31.39 -9.28
CA PRO A 472 -32.62 -31.18 -8.88
C PRO A 472 -32.93 -31.71 -7.48
N ASN A 473 -33.74 -30.98 -6.71
CA ASN A 473 -34.19 -31.33 -5.36
C ASN A 473 -33.09 -31.52 -4.29
N THR A 474 -31.84 -31.19 -4.60
CA THR A 474 -30.71 -31.24 -3.67
C THR A 474 -30.38 -29.85 -3.09
N GLY A 475 -29.33 -29.76 -2.27
CA GLY A 475 -28.97 -28.55 -1.54
C GLY A 475 -29.62 -28.47 -0.16
N ASN A 476 -29.00 -27.69 0.71
CA ASN A 476 -29.39 -27.58 2.12
C ASN A 476 -29.07 -26.20 2.69
N VAL A 477 -29.70 -25.84 3.80
CA VAL A 477 -29.40 -24.63 4.56
C VAL A 477 -28.90 -25.06 5.94
N PHE A 478 -27.69 -24.63 6.28
CA PHE A 478 -27.08 -24.93 7.58
C PHE A 478 -27.80 -24.17 8.71
N SER A 479 -27.88 -24.80 9.89
CA SER A 479 -28.54 -24.22 11.07
C SER A 479 -27.71 -23.16 11.80
N SER A 480 -26.52 -22.80 11.32
CA SER A 480 -25.69 -21.78 11.95
C SER A 480 -26.26 -20.37 11.76
N LYS A 481 -25.79 -19.40 12.57
CA LYS A 481 -26.34 -18.03 12.65
C LYS A 481 -26.49 -17.32 11.30
N LYS A 482 -25.53 -17.50 10.38
CA LYS A 482 -25.55 -16.85 9.06
C LYS A 482 -26.30 -17.63 7.99
N LYS A 483 -26.87 -18.80 8.35
CA LYS A 483 -27.58 -19.72 7.46
C LYS A 483 -26.86 -19.97 6.12
N PRO A 484 -25.60 -20.47 6.13
CA PRO A 484 -24.88 -20.82 4.91
C PRO A 484 -25.67 -21.77 4.02
N LEU A 485 -25.52 -21.62 2.71
CA LEU A 485 -26.18 -22.47 1.70
C LEU A 485 -25.22 -23.58 1.28
N MET A 486 -25.66 -24.84 1.34
CA MET A 486 -24.99 -25.96 0.67
C MET A 486 -25.59 -26.11 -0.72
N LEU A 487 -24.75 -25.96 -1.73
CA LEU A 487 -25.07 -26.16 -3.14
C LEU A 487 -24.55 -27.53 -3.57
N VAL A 488 -25.32 -28.23 -4.40
CA VAL A 488 -24.88 -29.46 -5.07
C VAL A 488 -25.05 -29.22 -6.57
N LEU A 489 -23.93 -29.19 -7.29
CA LEU A 489 -23.85 -28.76 -8.68
C LEU A 489 -23.42 -29.94 -9.55
N GLU A 490 -24.08 -30.09 -10.70
CA GLU A 490 -23.75 -31.13 -11.68
C GLU A 490 -22.36 -30.86 -12.25
N ASN A 491 -21.47 -31.86 -12.13
CA ASN A 491 -20.13 -31.80 -12.70
C ASN A 491 -20.20 -31.88 -14.23
N VAL A 492 -19.37 -31.11 -14.91
CA VAL A 492 -19.26 -31.20 -16.38
C VAL A 492 -18.71 -32.56 -16.79
N ASP A 493 -17.76 -33.12 -16.02
CA ASP A 493 -17.22 -34.46 -16.24
C ASP A 493 -18.29 -35.53 -15.92
N PRO A 494 -18.76 -36.31 -16.91
CA PRO A 494 -19.78 -37.32 -16.70
C PRO A 494 -19.34 -38.48 -15.80
N LEU A 495 -18.03 -38.67 -15.59
CA LEU A 495 -17.48 -39.67 -14.68
C LEU A 495 -17.17 -39.09 -13.29
N GLY A 496 -17.25 -37.77 -13.14
CA GLY A 496 -16.97 -37.07 -11.89
C GLY A 496 -18.19 -36.99 -10.97
N ASP A 497 -17.92 -37.01 -9.66
CA ASP A 497 -18.95 -36.75 -8.66
C ASP A 497 -19.47 -35.30 -8.76
N ASN A 498 -20.71 -35.09 -8.32
CA ASN A 498 -21.29 -33.75 -8.19
C ASN A 498 -20.46 -32.87 -7.24
N ILE A 499 -20.34 -31.59 -7.58
CA ILE A 499 -19.53 -30.62 -6.84
C ILE A 499 -20.38 -30.00 -5.73
N MET A 500 -19.93 -30.14 -4.48
CA MET A 500 -20.58 -29.56 -3.31
C MET A 500 -19.87 -28.30 -2.84
N VAL A 501 -20.59 -27.18 -2.73
CA VAL A 501 -20.02 -25.88 -2.34
C VAL A 501 -20.86 -25.22 -1.26
N ILE A 502 -20.18 -24.60 -0.28
CA ILE A 502 -20.84 -23.82 0.77
C ILE A 502 -20.74 -22.33 0.43
N GLN A 503 -21.89 -21.69 0.22
CA GLN A 503 -21.99 -20.23 0.12
C GLN A 503 -22.25 -19.64 1.52
N LYS A 504 -21.32 -18.81 1.99
CA LYS A 504 -21.49 -17.99 3.20
C LYS A 504 -21.67 -16.52 2.82
N VAL A 505 -22.64 -15.86 3.47
CA VAL A 505 -22.87 -14.42 3.30
C VAL A 505 -22.97 -13.77 4.67
N GLY A 506 -22.10 -12.79 4.94
CA GLY A 506 -22.12 -12.01 6.18
C GLY A 506 -21.11 -12.44 7.25
N ASP A 507 -20.21 -13.37 6.93
CA ASP A 507 -18.96 -13.63 7.67
C ASP A 507 -17.78 -13.12 6.83
N ASP A 508 -16.71 -12.69 7.50
CA ASP A 508 -15.44 -12.36 6.86
C ASP A 508 -14.57 -13.61 6.79
N LEU A 509 -14.32 -14.11 5.58
CA LEU A 509 -13.59 -15.36 5.34
C LEU A 509 -12.08 -15.17 5.14
N ARG A 510 -11.55 -13.94 5.28
CA ARG A 510 -10.13 -13.66 5.04
C ARG A 510 -9.18 -14.35 6.02
N GLN A 511 -9.68 -14.78 7.18
CA GLN A 511 -8.90 -15.53 8.17
C GLN A 511 -8.96 -17.05 7.94
N ASP A 512 -10.03 -17.53 7.28
CA ASP A 512 -10.20 -18.93 6.91
C ASP A 512 -9.42 -19.29 5.64
N ILE A 513 -9.25 -18.33 4.73
CA ILE A 513 -8.41 -18.41 3.51
C ILE A 513 -6.95 -18.21 3.90
#